data_AF-A0A2A4U128-F1
#
_entry.id   AF-A0A2A4U128-F1
#
_cell.length_a   1.000
_cell.length_b   1.000
_cell.length_c   1.000
_cell.angle_alpha   90.00
_cell.angle_beta   90.00
_cell.angle_gamma   90.00
#
_symmetry.space_group_name_H-M   'P 1'
#
loop_
_entity.id
_entity.type
_entity.pdbx_description
1 polymer ?
#
loop_
_entity_poly.entity_id
_entity_poly.type
_entity_poly.pdbx_seq_one_letter_code
_entity_poly.pdbx_strand_id
1 'polypeptide(L)'
;MKSLFKPVLIALAVGISLSFAAPSFAQSTQNMSYLTKEERADFNKRLQRAGASADRSRVTAEMNRIIQQRRLEERKAERAKKKLFRDKY
;
A
#
# COMPACT_ATOMS: atom_id res chain seq x y z
N MET A 1 1.93 55.25 39.24
CA MET A 1 3.20 54.53 39.00
C MET A 1 2.87 53.24 38.25
N LYS A 2 3.63 52.96 37.19
CA LYS A 2 3.27 52.08 36.08
C LYS A 2 3.29 50.60 36.47
N SER A 3 2.15 49.93 36.27
CA SER A 3 1.99 48.48 36.26
C SER A 3 2.87 47.88 35.15
N LEU A 4 3.78 46.98 35.52
CA LEU A 4 4.71 46.33 34.60
C LEU A 4 3.99 45.23 33.81
N PHE A 5 3.76 45.53 32.53
CA PHE A 5 3.55 44.57 31.45
C PHE A 5 4.53 43.39 31.51
N LYS A 6 4.00 42.17 31.53
CA LYS A 6 4.63 41.02 30.87
C LYS A 6 3.54 40.15 30.21
N PRO A 7 3.48 40.07 28.87
CA PRO A 7 2.64 39.10 28.19
C PRO A 7 3.29 37.73 28.29
N VAL A 8 2.67 36.81 29.04
CA VAL A 8 3.03 35.39 28.99
C VAL A 8 2.47 34.86 27.67
N LEU A 9 3.37 34.64 26.72
CA LEU A 9 3.07 34.06 25.42
C LEU A 9 2.52 32.63 25.60
N ILE A 10 1.35 32.42 25.01
CA ILE A 10 0.68 31.14 24.82
C ILE A 10 1.57 30.25 23.95
N ALA A 11 2.15 29.20 24.54
CA ALA A 11 2.72 28.09 23.79
C ALA A 11 1.67 26.96 23.76
N LEU A 12 0.69 27.10 22.86
CA LEU A 12 -0.19 26.01 22.46
C LEU A 12 0.67 25.01 21.68
N ALA A 13 1.27 24.06 22.39
CA ALA A 13 1.96 22.93 21.77
C ALA A 13 0.90 22.02 21.12
N VAL A 14 0.44 22.41 19.94
CA VAL A 14 -0.24 21.51 19.01
C VAL A 14 0.82 20.50 18.56
N GLY A 15 0.97 19.44 19.35
CA GLY A 15 1.65 18.23 18.93
C GLY A 15 0.84 17.63 17.78
N ILE A 16 1.09 18.10 16.56
CA ILE A 16 0.76 17.35 15.36
C ILE A 16 1.71 16.16 15.39
N SER A 17 1.32 15.13 16.15
CA SER A 17 1.82 13.79 15.91
C SER A 17 1.41 13.50 14.47
N LEU A 18 2.34 13.68 13.54
CA LEU A 18 2.31 12.98 12.26
C LEU A 18 2.35 11.50 12.63
N SER A 19 1.18 10.95 12.94
CA SER A 19 0.89 9.57 12.67
C SER A 19 1.08 9.45 11.18
N PHE A 20 2.33 9.18 10.76
CA PHE A 20 2.61 8.56 9.49
C PHE A 20 1.63 7.39 9.46
N ALA A 21 0.60 7.53 8.64
CA ALA A 21 -0.24 6.44 8.26
C ALA A 21 0.72 5.44 7.63
N ALA A 22 1.24 4.51 8.45
CA ALA A 22 1.76 3.27 7.96
C ALA A 22 0.63 2.78 7.04
N PRO A 23 0.89 2.56 5.74
CA PRO A 23 -0.13 2.02 4.88
C PRO A 23 -0.55 0.73 5.59
N SER A 24 -1.76 0.74 6.14
CA SER A 24 -2.41 -0.45 6.63
C SER A 24 -2.46 -1.33 5.41
N PHE A 25 -1.47 -2.22 5.28
CA PHE A 25 -1.46 -3.29 4.31
C PHE A 25 -2.61 -4.16 4.76
N ALA A 26 -3.81 -3.73 4.34
CA ALA A 26 -5.06 -4.42 4.50
C ALA A 26 -4.73 -5.88 4.20
N GLN A 27 -5.01 -6.73 5.18
CA GLN A 27 -4.90 -8.17 5.11
C GLN A 27 -5.42 -8.61 3.75
N SER A 28 -4.51 -8.73 2.78
CA SER A 28 -4.89 -8.98 1.41
C SER A 28 -5.18 -10.46 1.41
N THR A 29 -6.44 -10.81 1.62
CA THR A 29 -6.98 -12.12 1.27
C THR A 29 -6.34 -12.49 -0.05
N GLN A 30 -5.50 -13.53 0.01
CA GLN A 30 -4.47 -13.85 -0.97
C GLN A 30 -5.10 -14.15 -2.33
N ASN A 31 -5.44 -13.11 -3.08
CA ASN A 31 -6.00 -13.27 -4.41
C ASN A 31 -4.84 -13.55 -5.38
N MET A 32 -4.25 -14.74 -5.22
CA MET A 32 -3.17 -15.26 -6.04
C MET A 32 -3.62 -15.56 -7.48
N SER A 33 -4.90 -15.33 -7.81
CA SER A 33 -5.43 -15.49 -9.17
C SER A 33 -4.61 -14.71 -10.20
N TYR A 34 -4.05 -13.57 -9.79
CA TYR A 34 -3.19 -12.71 -10.62
C TYR A 34 -1.76 -13.23 -10.83
N LEU A 35 -1.37 -14.29 -10.13
CA LEU A 35 -0.05 -14.93 -10.27
C LEU A 35 -0.17 -16.18 -11.13
N THR A 36 0.85 -16.43 -11.94
CA THR A 36 0.98 -17.70 -12.67
C THR A 36 1.26 -18.84 -11.68
N LYS A 37 1.09 -20.10 -12.14
CA LYS A 37 1.40 -21.27 -11.31
C LYS A 37 2.88 -21.29 -10.89
N GLU A 38 3.76 -20.89 -11.80
CA GLU A 38 5.21 -20.82 -11.56
C GLU A 38 5.55 -19.75 -10.51
N GLU A 39 4.97 -18.57 -10.61
CA GLU A 39 5.19 -17.49 -9.64
C GLU A 39 4.68 -17.85 -8.25
N ARG A 40 3.52 -18.50 -8.15
CA ARG A 40 3.02 -19.00 -6.86
C ARG A 40 3.98 -20.03 -6.26
N ALA A 41 4.50 -20.94 -7.08
CA ALA A 41 5.46 -21.94 -6.64
C ALA A 41 6.77 -21.30 -6.16
N ASP A 42 7.28 -20.29 -6.88
CA ASP A 42 8.47 -19.54 -6.48
C ASP A 42 8.25 -18.79 -5.16
N PHE A 43 7.17 -18.01 -5.05
CA PHE A 43 6.84 -17.30 -3.81
C PHE A 43 6.66 -18.24 -2.63
N ASN A 44 6.00 -19.38 -2.81
CA ASN A 44 5.88 -20.39 -1.76
C ASN A 44 7.25 -20.95 -1.35
N LYS A 45 8.13 -21.26 -2.31
CA LYS A 45 9.49 -21.73 -2.01
C LYS A 45 10.31 -20.68 -1.26
N ARG A 46 10.18 -19.40 -1.64
CA ARG A 46 10.84 -18.28 -0.97
C ARG A 46 10.30 -18.05 0.44
N LEU A 47 8.99 -18.17 0.65
CA LEU A 47 8.36 -18.10 1.98
C LEU A 47 8.77 -19.25 2.90
N GLN A 48 8.88 -20.47 2.35
CA GLN A 48 9.36 -21.64 3.11
C GLN A 48 10.84 -21.51 3.50
N ARG A 49 11.66 -20.91 2.64
CA ARG A 49 13.09 -20.66 2.91
C ARG A 49 13.32 -19.46 3.85
N ALA A 50 12.38 -18.53 3.93
CA ALA A 50 12.49 -17.36 4.79
C ALA A 50 12.40 -17.78 6.28
N GLY A 51 13.55 -17.82 6.93
CA GLY A 51 13.68 -18.15 8.35
C GLY A 51 13.24 -17.02 9.28
N ALA A 52 13.39 -15.77 8.85
CA ALA A 52 13.01 -14.59 9.62
C ALA A 52 11.65 -14.03 9.20
N SER A 53 10.91 -13.47 10.16
CA SER A 53 9.63 -12.78 9.91
C SER A 53 9.79 -11.63 8.91
N ALA A 54 10.87 -10.84 9.03
CA ALA A 54 11.17 -9.73 8.13
C ALA A 54 11.32 -10.19 6.67
N ASP A 55 11.95 -11.35 6.43
CA ASP A 55 12.11 -11.89 5.08
C ASP A 55 10.77 -12.38 4.50
N ARG A 56 9.94 -13.02 5.32
CA ARG A 56 8.57 -13.38 4.93
C ARG A 56 7.74 -12.14 4.57
N SER A 57 7.87 -11.06 5.33
CA SER A 57 7.21 -9.79 5.03
C SER A 57 7.70 -9.19 3.71
N ARG A 58 9.00 -9.24 3.42
CA ARG A 58 9.56 -8.76 2.15
C ARG A 58 9.02 -9.56 0.97
N VAL A 59 9.07 -10.89 1.04
CA VAL A 59 8.55 -11.78 -0.01
C VAL A 59 7.05 -11.56 -0.23
N THR A 60 6.28 -11.38 0.85
CA THR A 60 4.85 -11.06 0.77
C THR A 60 4.59 -9.68 0.16
N ALA A 61 5.41 -8.67 0.50
CA ALA A 61 5.29 -7.34 -0.06
C ALA A 61 5.58 -7.33 -1.58
N GLU A 62 6.60 -8.07 -2.02
CA GLU A 62 6.89 -8.25 -3.45
C GLU A 62 5.73 -8.92 -4.18
N MET A 63 5.22 -10.03 -3.63
CA MET A 63 4.05 -10.73 -4.18
C MET A 63 2.86 -9.78 -4.34
N ASN A 64 2.55 -8.99 -3.30
CA ASN A 64 1.46 -8.03 -3.33
C ASN A 64 1.67 -6.92 -4.38
N ARG A 65 2.90 -6.46 -4.60
CA ARG A 65 3.20 -5.45 -5.64
C ARG A 65 2.85 -5.97 -7.03
N ILE A 66 3.23 -7.21 -7.36
CA ILE A 66 2.94 -7.82 -8.67
C ILE A 66 1.43 -7.96 -8.86
N ILE A 67 0.72 -8.46 -7.85
CA ILE A 67 -0.74 -8.60 -7.89
C ILE A 67 -1.41 -7.24 -8.15
N GLN A 68 -1.00 -6.19 -7.43
CA GLN A 68 -1.58 -4.86 -7.60
C GLN A 68 -1.30 -4.28 -8.99
N GLN A 69 -0.08 -4.47 -9.51
CA GLN A 69 0.28 -4.00 -10.84
C GLN A 69 -0.61 -4.64 -11.91
N ARG A 70 -0.75 -5.97 -11.91
CA ARG A 70 -1.58 -6.69 -12.89
C ARG A 70 -3.05 -6.34 -12.77
N ARG A 71 -3.55 -6.15 -11.55
CA ARG A 71 -4.92 -5.70 -11.31
C ARG A 71 -5.17 -4.29 -11.86
N LEU A 72 -4.16 -3.42 -11.87
CA LEU A 72 -4.27 -2.10 -12.50
C LEU A 72 -4.23 -2.19 -14.03
N GLU A 73 -3.38 -3.05 -14.57
CA GLU A 73 -3.30 -3.32 -16.01
C GLU A 73 -4.61 -3.88 -16.57
N GLU A 74 -5.20 -4.88 -15.89
CA GLU A 74 -6.51 -5.44 -16.26
C GLU A 74 -7.60 -4.37 -16.26
N ARG A 75 -7.68 -3.56 -15.19
CA ARG A 75 -8.65 -2.45 -15.10
C ARG A 75 -8.44 -1.40 -16.20
N LYS A 76 -7.21 -1.11 -16.59
CA LYS A 76 -6.91 -0.21 -17.71
C LYS A 76 -7.37 -0.81 -19.04
N ALA A 77 -7.12 -2.10 -19.26
CA ALA A 77 -7.55 -2.81 -20.47
C ALA A 77 -9.07 -2.86 -20.60
N GLU A 78 -9.80 -3.14 -19.51
CA GLU A 78 -11.27 -3.10 -19.49
C GLU A 78 -11.82 -1.71 -19.82
N ARG A 79 -11.25 -0.66 -19.23
CA ARG A 79 -11.64 0.73 -19.52
C ARG A 79 -11.39 1.09 -20.99
N ALA A 80 -10.25 0.67 -21.55
CA ALA A 80 -9.94 0.87 -22.96
C ALA A 80 -10.94 0.15 -23.88
N LYS A 81 -11.25 -1.12 -23.58
CA LYS A 81 -12.27 -1.89 -24.31
C LYS A 81 -13.65 -1.23 -24.25
N LYS A 82 -14.08 -0.77 -23.07
CA LYS A 82 -15.37 -0.08 -22.90
C LYS A 82 -15.43 1.24 -23.66
N LYS A 83 -14.33 2.01 -23.68
CA LYS A 83 -14.22 3.24 -24.47
C LYS A 83 -14.31 2.93 -25.97
N LEU A 84 -13.56 1.94 -26.45
CA LEU A 84 -13.60 1.53 -27.85
C LEU A 84 -15.00 1.07 -28.28
N PHE A 85 -15.71 0.32 -27.42
CA PHE A 85 -17.08 -0.10 -27.70
C PHE A 85 -18.04 1.10 -27.80
N ARG A 86 -17.96 2.04 -26.85
CA ARG A 86 -18.79 3.26 -26.86
C ARG A 86 -18.49 4.20 -28.02
N ASP A 87 -17.26 4.26 -28.49
CA ASP A 87 -16.90 5.14 -29.61
C ASP A 87 -17.29 4.50 -30.97
N LYS A 88 -17.67 3.21 -31.01
CA LYS A 88 -18.04 2.46 -32.22
C LYS A 88 -19.55 2.33 -32.44
N TYR A 89 -20.36 2.54 -31.42
CA TYR A 89 -21.83 2.40 -31.42
C TYR A 89 -22.47 3.62 -30.78
#